data_AF-A0A9X2J0P5-F1
#
_entry.id   AF-A0A9X2J0P5-F1
#
_cell.length_a   1.000
_cell.length_b   1.000
_cell.length_c   1.000
_cell.angle_alpha   90.00
_cell.angle_beta   90.00
_cell.angle_gamma   90.00
#
_symmetry.space_group_name_H-M   'P 1'
#
loop_
_entity.id
_entity.type
_entity.pdbx_description
1 polymer ?
#
loop_
_entity_poly.entity_id
_entity_poly.type
_entity_poly.pdbx_seq_one_letter_code
_entity_poly.pdbx_strand_id
1 'polypeptide(L)'
;MTTIKPTAGYGRAHKPMTPSTAPSDNGRVSEFLALGDGIVRHLLDALLRMDDLRAVLDDTRSTPAQRDAAYRNVHDVVADLEEEIRSSNTIMLDIAASWPMTASAYGRLPSE
;
A
#
# COMPACT_ATOMS: atom_id res chain seq x y z
N MET A 1 46.31 -35.28 -44.01
CA MET A 1 45.34 -34.23 -44.43
C MET A 1 43.96 -34.86 -44.49
N THR A 2 43.16 -34.70 -43.43
CA THR A 2 41.70 -34.96 -43.43
C THR A 2 41.09 -34.11 -42.30
N THR A 3 40.13 -33.26 -42.66
CA THR A 3 39.41 -32.32 -41.78
C THR A 3 38.00 -32.84 -41.54
N ILE A 4 37.54 -32.92 -40.28
CA ILE A 4 36.11 -32.97 -39.93
C ILE A 4 35.85 -32.12 -38.65
N LYS A 5 34.73 -31.40 -38.70
CA LYS A 5 34.22 -30.23 -37.95
C LYS A 5 34.03 -30.34 -36.43
N PRO A 6 33.86 -29.19 -35.73
CA PRO A 6 33.53 -29.12 -34.31
C PRO A 6 32.03 -29.36 -34.05
N THR A 7 31.72 -30.18 -33.06
CA THR A 7 30.36 -30.35 -32.53
C THR A 7 30.13 -29.37 -31.38
N ALA A 8 29.13 -28.52 -31.56
CA ALA A 8 28.62 -27.59 -30.56
C ALA A 8 28.11 -28.33 -29.32
N GLY A 9 28.62 -27.96 -28.15
CA GLY A 9 28.09 -28.37 -26.84
C GLY A 9 27.53 -27.16 -26.11
N TYR A 10 26.28 -26.80 -26.40
CA TYR A 10 25.50 -25.88 -25.57
C TYR A 10 25.08 -26.60 -24.27
N GLY A 11 25.99 -26.67 -23.30
CA GLY A 11 25.68 -27.10 -21.94
C GLY A 11 25.32 -25.91 -21.06
N ARG A 12 24.26 -25.17 -21.38
CA ARG A 12 23.74 -24.16 -20.44
C ARG A 12 23.04 -24.93 -19.33
N ALA A 13 23.77 -25.19 -18.25
CA ALA A 13 23.21 -25.71 -17.01
C ALA A 13 22.01 -24.84 -16.63
N HIS A 14 20.80 -25.41 -16.75
CA HIS A 14 19.60 -24.82 -16.19
C HIS A 14 19.80 -24.82 -14.66
N LYS A 15 20.30 -23.69 -14.15
CA LYS A 15 20.23 -23.37 -12.73
C LYS A 15 18.75 -23.52 -12.36
N PRO A 16 18.37 -24.39 -11.41
CA PRO A 16 16.99 -24.47 -10.97
C PRO A 16 16.60 -23.08 -10.50
N MET A 17 15.65 -22.48 -11.22
CA MET A 17 15.03 -21.22 -10.86
C MET A 17 14.31 -21.53 -9.55
N THR A 18 14.92 -21.13 -8.43
CA THR A 18 14.25 -21.10 -7.13
C THR A 18 12.90 -20.45 -7.37
N PRO A 19 11.78 -21.10 -7.02
CA PRO A 19 10.48 -20.49 -7.17
C PRO A 19 10.58 -19.16 -6.43
N SER A 20 10.40 -18.06 -7.16
CA SER A 20 10.18 -16.75 -6.56
C SER A 20 9.08 -16.97 -5.54
N THR A 21 9.43 -16.95 -4.26
CA THR A 21 8.49 -17.19 -3.18
C THR A 21 7.46 -16.10 -3.32
N ALA A 22 6.32 -16.42 -3.92
CA ALA A 22 5.17 -15.55 -3.90
C ALA A 22 4.96 -15.18 -2.42
N PRO A 23 4.83 -13.89 -2.08
CA PRO A 23 4.62 -13.49 -0.69
C PRO A 23 3.47 -14.33 -0.16
N SER A 24 3.72 -15.05 0.94
CA SER A 24 2.72 -15.93 1.53
C SER A 24 1.47 -15.09 1.81
N ASP A 25 0.28 -15.68 1.69
CA ASP A 25 -0.98 -14.97 1.98
C ASP A 25 -0.93 -14.24 3.33
N ASN A 26 -0.22 -14.82 4.32
CA ASN A 26 0.00 -14.21 5.63
C ASN A 26 0.83 -12.91 5.58
N GLY A 27 1.84 -12.82 4.71
CA GLY A 27 2.63 -11.60 4.51
C GLY A 27 1.80 -10.44 3.95
N ARG A 28 0.84 -10.75 3.06
CA ARG A 28 -0.04 -9.75 2.43
C ARG A 28 -1.14 -9.27 3.36
N VAL A 29 -1.70 -10.18 4.16
CA VAL A 29 -2.62 -9.81 5.24
C VAL A 29 -1.92 -8.86 6.23
N SER A 30 -0.65 -9.14 6.57
CA SER A 30 0.14 -8.24 7.42
C SER A 30 0.35 -6.86 6.79
N GLU A 31 0.61 -6.81 5.48
CA GLU A 31 0.79 -5.55 4.74
C GLU A 31 -0.51 -4.73 4.69
N PHE A 32 -1.65 -5.39 4.44
CA PHE A 32 -2.97 -4.76 4.50
C PHE A 32 -3.30 -4.19 5.89
N LEU A 33 -3.02 -4.97 6.95
CA LEU A 33 -3.24 -4.51 8.33
C LEU A 33 -2.32 -3.34 8.69
N ALA A 34 -1.06 -3.37 8.25
CA ALA A 34 -0.12 -2.27 8.46
C ALA A 34 -0.57 -0.99 7.72
N LEU A 35 -1.08 -1.12 6.50
CA LEU A 35 -1.69 -0.01 5.76
C LEU A 35 -2.89 0.57 6.52
N GLY A 36 -3.80 -0.30 7.00
CA GLY A 36 -4.96 0.12 7.79
C GLY A 36 -4.58 0.86 9.09
N ASP A 37 -3.59 0.35 9.82
CA ASP A 37 -3.06 1.01 11.03
C ASP A 37 -2.42 2.37 10.72
N GLY A 38 -1.70 2.47 9.60
CA GLY A 38 -1.14 3.72 9.08
C GLY A 38 -2.22 4.76 8.82
N ILE A 39 -3.27 4.39 8.09
CA ILE A 39 -4.41 5.25 7.77
C ILE A 39 -5.09 5.75 9.05
N VAL A 40 -5.38 4.86 10.00
CA VAL A 40 -6.05 5.23 11.25
C VAL A 40 -5.20 6.20 12.07
N ARG A 41 -3.89 5.97 12.14
CA ARG A 41 -2.96 6.88 12.83
C ARG A 41 -2.93 8.26 12.18
N HIS A 42 -2.91 8.31 10.86
CA HIS A 42 -2.89 9.57 10.12
C HIS A 42 -4.20 10.36 10.27
N LEU A 43 -5.35 9.66 10.22
CA LEU A 43 -6.66 10.26 10.49
C LEU A 43 -6.75 10.82 11.92
N LEU A 44 -6.22 10.10 12.91
CA LEU A 44 -6.20 10.57 14.29
C LEU A 44 -5.33 11.82 14.45
N ASP A 45 -4.15 11.85 13.84
CA ASP A 45 -3.27 13.04 13.85
C ASP A 45 -3.96 14.25 13.21
N ALA A 46 -4.61 14.06 12.06
CA ALA A 46 -5.36 15.11 11.40
C ALA A 46 -6.53 15.63 12.26
N LEU A 47 -7.26 14.74 12.95
CA LEU A 47 -8.33 15.15 13.87
C LEU A 47 -7.81 15.99 15.02
N LEU A 48 -6.71 15.57 15.66
CA LEU A 48 -6.09 16.33 16.75
C LEU A 48 -5.63 17.72 16.27
N ARG A 49 -5.00 17.80 15.10
CA ARG A 49 -4.61 19.08 14.50
C ARG A 49 -5.81 19.95 14.18
N MET A 50 -6.90 19.38 13.68
CA MET A 50 -8.13 20.13 13.39
C MET A 50 -8.80 20.65 14.66
N ASP A 51 -8.77 19.90 15.76
CA ASP A 51 -9.28 20.33 17.06
C ASP A 51 -8.48 21.54 17.61
N ASP A 52 -7.15 21.50 17.49
CA ASP A 52 -6.29 22.63 17.88
C ASP A 52 -6.58 23.88 17.05
N LEU A 53 -6.73 23.72 15.73
CA LEU A 53 -7.05 24.82 14.82
C LEU A 53 -8.44 25.40 15.10
N ARG A 54 -9.41 24.54 15.40
CA ARG A 54 -10.75 24.95 15.82
C ARG A 54 -10.70 25.76 17.10
N ALA A 55 -9.91 25.34 18.10
CA ALA A 55 -9.76 26.10 19.34
C ALA A 55 -9.24 27.53 19.08
N VAL A 56 -8.30 27.71 18.14
CA VAL A 56 -7.83 29.04 17.73
C VAL A 56 -8.91 29.86 17.02
N LEU A 57 -9.69 29.23 16.15
CA LEU A 57 -10.74 29.91 15.39
C LEU A 57 -11.93 30.32 16.26
N ASP A 58 -12.32 29.46 17.20
CA ASP A 58 -13.41 29.70 18.15
C ASP A 58 -13.00 30.66 19.28
N ASP A 59 -11.71 30.85 19.54
CA ASP A 59 -11.24 31.81 20.55
C ASP A 59 -11.42 33.27 20.08
N THR A 60 -12.31 33.98 20.79
CA THR A 60 -12.56 35.41 20.62
C THR A 60 -11.34 36.29 20.83
N ARG A 61 -10.32 35.82 21.57
CA ARG A 61 -9.07 36.54 21.84
C ARG A 61 -8.03 36.34 20.73
N SER A 62 -8.24 35.41 19.81
CA SER A 62 -7.33 35.20 18.67
C SER A 62 -7.26 36.44 17.78
N THR A 63 -6.04 36.83 17.46
CA THR A 63 -5.77 37.93 16.53
C THR A 63 -6.14 37.53 15.10
N PRO A 64 -6.42 38.50 14.20
CA PRO A 64 -6.68 38.22 12.79
C PRO A 64 -5.57 37.38 12.12
N ALA A 65 -4.30 37.68 12.41
CA ALA A 65 -3.16 36.93 11.87
C ALA A 65 -3.15 35.45 12.32
N GLN A 66 -3.55 35.17 13.57
CA GLN A 66 -3.66 33.80 14.08
C GLN A 66 -4.81 33.04 13.39
N ARG A 67 -5.95 33.70 13.16
CA ARG A 67 -7.07 33.09 12.42
C ARG A 67 -6.71 32.82 10.97
N ASP A 68 -6.05 33.77 10.28
CA ASP A 68 -5.58 33.57 8.90
C ASP A 68 -4.58 32.42 8.79
N ALA A 69 -3.66 32.30 9.76
CA ALA A 69 -2.75 31.16 9.84
C ALA A 69 -3.52 29.85 10.08
N ALA A 70 -4.49 29.85 10.99
CA ALA A 70 -5.31 28.68 11.26
C ALA A 70 -6.10 28.22 10.02
N TYR A 71 -6.70 29.15 9.25
CA TYR A 71 -7.39 28.80 8.00
C TYR A 71 -6.46 28.18 6.95
N ARG A 72 -5.24 28.70 6.78
CA ARG A 72 -4.24 28.07 5.89
C ARG A 72 -3.87 26.67 6.38
N ASN A 73 -3.62 26.52 7.67
CA ASN A 73 -3.29 25.23 8.25
C ASN A 73 -4.42 24.21 8.12
N VAL A 74 -5.70 24.64 8.17
CA VAL A 74 -6.85 23.76 7.89
C VAL A 74 -6.79 23.26 6.45
N HIS A 75 -6.52 24.15 5.49
CA HIS A 75 -6.37 23.77 4.09
C HIS A 75 -5.22 22.78 3.90
N ASP A 76 -4.09 23.00 4.56
CA ASP A 76 -2.93 22.11 4.51
C ASP A 76 -3.27 20.72 5.07
N VAL A 77 -3.95 20.64 6.22
CA VAL A 77 -4.40 19.34 6.79
C VAL A 77 -5.34 18.60 5.84
N VAL A 78 -6.26 19.30 5.18
CA VAL A 78 -7.16 18.67 4.20
C VAL A 78 -6.40 18.18 2.98
N ALA A 79 -5.47 18.97 2.46
CA ALA A 79 -4.64 18.57 1.31
C ALA A 79 -3.78 17.34 1.63
N ASP A 80 -3.14 17.31 2.80
CA ASP A 80 -2.36 16.16 3.27
C ASP A 80 -3.24 14.90 3.35
N LEU A 81 -4.46 15.02 3.90
CA LEU A 81 -5.42 13.91 3.97
C LEU A 81 -5.85 13.41 2.58
N GLU A 82 -6.10 14.30 1.63
CA GLU A 82 -6.46 13.92 0.26
C GLU A 82 -5.34 13.13 -0.44
N GLU A 83 -4.10 13.56 -0.24
CA GLU A 83 -2.92 12.84 -0.76
C GLU A 83 -2.78 11.47 -0.13
N GLU A 84 -2.89 11.38 1.20
CA GLU A 84 -2.80 10.12 1.93
C GLU A 84 -3.90 9.13 1.50
N ILE A 85 -5.16 9.60 1.37
CA ILE A 85 -6.27 8.76 0.90
C ILE A 85 -6.01 8.24 -0.51
N ARG A 86 -5.52 9.09 -1.42
CA ARG A 86 -5.21 8.69 -2.80
C ARG A 86 -4.08 7.66 -2.83
N SER A 87 -3.01 7.90 -2.09
CA SER A 87 -1.87 7.00 -1.94
C SER A 87 -2.30 5.65 -1.38
N SER A 88 -2.98 5.66 -0.23
CA SER A 88 -3.50 4.48 0.43
C SER A 88 -4.45 3.66 -0.45
N ASN A 89 -5.32 4.32 -1.24
CA ASN A 89 -6.17 3.64 -2.21
C ASN A 89 -5.36 2.92 -3.30
N THR A 90 -4.32 3.55 -3.85
CA THR A 90 -3.44 2.92 -4.83
C THR A 90 -2.75 1.68 -4.24
N ILE A 91 -2.23 1.78 -3.02
CA ILE A 91 -1.56 0.65 -2.33
C ILE A 91 -2.57 -0.47 -2.04
N MET A 92 -3.75 -0.13 -1.53
CA MET A 92 -4.79 -1.11 -1.23
C MET A 92 -5.23 -1.88 -2.48
N LEU A 93 -5.38 -1.19 -3.61
CA LEU A 93 -5.71 -1.83 -4.89
C LEU A 93 -4.59 -2.76 -5.37
N ASP A 94 -3.31 -2.40 -5.17
CA ASP A 94 -2.18 -3.26 -5.52
C ASP A 94 -2.16 -4.54 -4.67
N ILE A 95 -2.34 -4.39 -3.35
CA ILE A 95 -2.47 -5.52 -2.42
C ILE A 95 -3.64 -6.42 -2.85
N ALA A 96 -4.81 -5.84 -3.10
CA ALA A 96 -6.02 -6.58 -3.49
C ALA A 96 -5.89 -7.27 -4.85
N ALA A 97 -5.30 -6.61 -5.86
CA ALA A 97 -5.07 -7.17 -7.18
C ALA A 97 -4.13 -8.38 -7.15
N SER A 98 -3.22 -8.40 -6.17
CA SER A 98 -2.32 -9.53 -5.98
C SER A 98 -3.03 -10.73 -5.32
N TRP A 99 -4.12 -10.54 -4.56
CA TRP A 99 -4.77 -11.57 -3.75
C TRP A 99 -5.27 -12.73 -4.62
N PRO A 100 -4.97 -14.00 -4.27
CA PRO A 100 -5.51 -15.12 -5.02
C PRO A 100 -7.05 -15.12 -4.97
N MET A 101 -7.70 -14.99 -6.13
CA MET A 101 -9.13 -15.27 -6.29
C MET A 101 -9.37 -16.78 -6.11
N THR A 102 -9.35 -17.30 -4.88
CA THR A 102 -9.81 -18.66 -4.63
C THR A 102 -11.34 -18.68 -4.57
N ALA A 103 -11.98 -18.52 -5.73
CA ALA A 103 -13.39 -18.88 -5.94
C ALA A 103 -13.55 -20.34 -6.43
N SER A 104 -12.48 -21.14 -6.51
CA SER A 104 -12.54 -22.52 -7.03
C SER A 104 -11.90 -23.59 -6.14
N ALA A 105 -12.01 -23.46 -4.81
CA ALA A 105 -11.58 -24.52 -3.89
C ALA A 105 -12.71 -25.15 -3.07
N TYR A 106 -13.97 -24.78 -3.31
CA TYR A 106 -15.13 -25.49 -2.76
C TYR A 106 -15.92 -26.14 -3.90
N GLY A 107 -15.87 -27.47 -3.98
CA GLY A 107 -16.90 -28.26 -4.67
C GLY A 107 -16.50 -29.08 -5.88
N ARG A 108 -15.40 -29.85 -5.83
CA ARG A 108 -15.37 -31.14 -6.53
C ARG A 108 -15.35 -32.24 -5.49
N LEU A 109 -16.54 -32.69 -5.09
CA LEU A 109 -16.69 -33.95 -4.38
C LEU A 109 -16.24 -35.09 -5.33
N PRO A 110 -15.52 -36.10 -4.83
CA PRO A 110 -15.23 -37.30 -5.63
C PRO A 110 -16.55 -38.04 -5.90
N SER A 111 -16.85 -38.25 -7.17
CA SER A 111 -17.91 -39.18 -7.59
C SER A 111 -17.41 -40.61 -7.41
N GLU A 112 -17.97 -41.31 -6.43
CA GLU A 112 -17.99 -42.77 -6.36
C GLU A 112 -18.94 -43.36 -7.42
#